data_AF-A0A9E2NKR7-F1
#
_entry.id   AF-A0A9E2NKR7-F1
#
_cell.length_a   1.000
_cell.length_b   1.000
_cell.length_c   1.000
_cell.angle_alpha   90.00
_cell.angle_beta   90.00
_cell.angle_gamma   90.00
#
_symmetry.space_group_name_H-M   'P 1'
#
loop_
_entity.id
_entity.type
_entity.pdbx_description
1 polymer ?
#
loop_
_entity_poly.entity_id
_entity_poly.type
_entity_poly.pdbx_seq_one_letter_code
_entity_poly.pdbx_strand_id
1 'polypeptide(L)'
;METVKETFDQYKWVLLAGVIVAILIALITANLHVLQFMGYKLKNDTTGIISILETHVKNEDKQEEWFFAQGIDYLVEQNEYTEEIKSFFESNFSYFTPEKQKQIIKGYNSKKLTLTMNEALMRLLVDNINDDVIRTYIKRMTPNDLEQGLVAIYGASPSVDEALVNNLYALLTVYPEKLAFDKFQFNLYDLLVYSGENAEVYKKAILSKIPSELAKEGIFKELKTKSITEEQMTNWIEFFNETQIISKSEYTAFKDVYSEICLIRSQYKSLDEQQIELQNKKDAVDVQISNSMKQLEEKQTAISQKQNEISNLETKIDELTNYTHMALYIEKAAGTGSNEYIASIPRNSLFGFRPSNQKYIVKLQESSLSNAGVQYLDIYYKGTKASGNGEEYAYYVEVSNSDLANISALESERNVKLNELSNLKTEASNLESEINSIKKENNYDENQTALMNIATQREELSSKFGEKVISIKELFGLKDLKISLEA
;
A
#
# COMPACT_ATOMS: atom_id res chain seq x y z
N MET A 1 28.05 -61.62 -98.39
CA MET A 1 26.90 -60.77 -98.00
C MET A 1 25.60 -61.57 -98.05
N GLU A 2 25.38 -62.42 -99.06
CA GLU A 2 24.25 -63.37 -99.12
C GLU A 2 24.21 -64.37 -97.96
N THR A 3 25.35 -64.96 -97.60
CA THR A 3 25.45 -65.89 -96.45
C THR A 3 25.07 -65.27 -95.11
N VAL A 4 25.41 -64.00 -94.88
CA VAL A 4 25.00 -63.27 -93.66
C VAL A 4 23.49 -63.01 -93.67
N LYS A 5 22.90 -62.79 -94.85
CA LYS A 5 21.45 -62.57 -95.04
C LYS A 5 20.65 -63.85 -94.80
N GLU A 6 21.10 -65.00 -95.31
CA GLU A 6 20.48 -66.31 -95.05
C GLU A 6 20.59 -66.72 -93.58
N THR A 7 21.75 -66.49 -92.96
CA THR A 7 21.93 -66.79 -91.52
C THR A 7 21.07 -65.87 -90.66
N PHE A 8 20.92 -64.59 -91.03
CA PHE A 8 20.00 -63.68 -90.35
C PHE A 8 18.54 -64.10 -90.53
N ASP A 9 18.11 -64.52 -91.72
CA ASP A 9 16.73 -64.98 -91.95
C ASP A 9 16.39 -66.28 -91.21
N GLN A 10 17.35 -67.19 -91.04
CA GLN A 10 17.18 -68.41 -90.24
C GLN A 10 17.08 -68.13 -88.73
N TYR A 11 17.88 -67.19 -88.21
CA TYR A 11 17.96 -66.91 -86.77
C TYR A 11 17.18 -65.67 -86.33
N LYS A 12 16.54 -64.91 -87.24
CA LYS A 12 15.82 -63.67 -86.89
C LYS A 12 14.75 -63.91 -85.83
N TRP A 13 14.05 -65.04 -85.89
CA TRP A 13 13.03 -65.40 -84.90
C TRP A 13 13.63 -65.75 -83.55
N VAL A 14 14.83 -66.34 -83.51
CA VAL A 14 15.56 -66.66 -82.28
C VAL A 14 16.16 -65.40 -81.65
N LEU A 15 16.72 -64.49 -82.46
CA LEU A 15 17.20 -63.18 -81.99
C LEU A 15 16.06 -62.28 -81.53
N LEU A 16 14.94 -62.24 -82.27
CA LEU A 16 13.75 -61.50 -81.88
C LEU A 16 13.15 -62.06 -80.59
N ALA A 17 13.05 -63.40 -80.46
CA ALA A 17 12.63 -64.04 -79.22
C ALA A 17 13.59 -63.77 -78.06
N GLY A 18 14.91 -63.80 -78.30
CA GLY A 18 15.93 -63.50 -77.30
C GLY A 18 15.87 -62.05 -76.82
N VAL A 19 15.67 -61.09 -77.72
CA VAL A 19 15.49 -59.66 -77.38
C VAL A 19 14.16 -59.44 -76.65
N ILE A 20 13.06 -60.08 -77.07
CA ILE A 20 11.77 -60.01 -76.38
C ILE A 20 11.89 -60.58 -74.96
N VAL A 21 12.54 -61.74 -74.79
CA VAL A 21 12.78 -62.35 -73.47
C VAL A 21 13.71 -61.47 -72.63
N ALA A 22 14.75 -60.88 -73.21
CA ALA A 22 15.64 -59.97 -72.48
C ALA A 22 14.93 -58.67 -72.06
N ILE A 23 14.06 -58.10 -72.91
CA ILE A 23 13.21 -56.95 -72.58
C ILE A 23 12.20 -57.33 -71.51
N LEU A 24 11.56 -58.51 -71.60
CA LEU A 24 10.65 -59.02 -70.58
C LEU A 24 11.37 -59.25 -69.24
N ILE A 25 12.55 -59.86 -69.25
CA ILE A 25 13.38 -60.05 -68.04
C ILE A 25 13.81 -58.69 -67.50
N ALA A 26 14.24 -57.74 -68.33
CA ALA A 26 14.61 -56.39 -67.89
C ALA A 26 13.41 -55.64 -67.30
N LEU A 27 12.22 -55.76 -67.90
CA LEU A 27 10.97 -55.18 -67.38
C LEU A 27 10.51 -55.85 -66.08
N ILE A 28 10.65 -57.17 -65.97
CA ILE A 28 10.35 -57.96 -64.76
C ILE A 28 11.33 -57.62 -63.63
N THR A 29 12.61 -57.48 -63.96
CA THR A 29 13.67 -57.16 -62.98
C THR A 29 13.56 -55.71 -62.52
N ALA A 30 13.24 -54.78 -63.42
CA ALA A 30 13.00 -53.37 -63.09
C ALA A 30 11.73 -53.16 -62.26
N ASN A 31 10.74 -54.07 -62.35
CA ASN A 31 9.47 -53.99 -61.63
C ASN A 31 9.29 -55.15 -60.64
N LEU A 32 10.37 -55.75 -60.14
CA LEU A 32 10.31 -56.97 -59.32
C LEU A 32 9.46 -56.74 -58.06
N HIS A 33 9.62 -55.59 -57.39
CA HIS A 33 8.83 -55.24 -56.22
C HIS A 33 7.33 -55.04 -56.52
N VAL A 34 6.99 -54.52 -57.69
CA VAL A 34 5.60 -54.39 -58.15
C VAL A 34 4.96 -55.77 -58.36
N LEU A 35 5.69 -56.71 -58.97
CA LEU A 35 5.23 -58.09 -59.17
C LEU A 35 5.12 -58.86 -57.85
N GLN A 36 6.10 -58.72 -56.97
CA GLN A 36 6.08 -59.34 -55.64
C GLN A 36 4.91 -58.79 -54.81
N PHE A 37 4.68 -57.47 -54.82
CA PHE A 37 3.54 -56.84 -54.16
C PHE A 37 2.20 -57.39 -54.67
N MET A 38 2.00 -57.45 -55.99
CA MET A 38 0.78 -58.03 -56.57
C MET A 38 0.60 -59.50 -56.16
N GLY A 39 1.68 -60.28 -56.14
CA GLY A 39 1.67 -61.67 -55.70
C GLY A 39 1.27 -61.85 -54.24
N TYR A 40 1.79 -61.02 -53.34
CA TYR A 40 1.44 -61.04 -51.92
C TYR A 40 0.01 -60.54 -51.67
N LYS A 41 -0.42 -59.48 -52.37
CA LYS A 41 -1.78 -58.97 -52.29
C LYS A 41 -2.82 -60.02 -52.71
N LEU A 42 -2.57 -60.77 -53.78
CA LEU A 42 -3.44 -61.88 -54.23
C LEU A 42 -3.54 -63.02 -53.20
N LYS A 43 -2.49 -63.24 -52.43
CA LYS A 43 -2.43 -64.28 -51.38
C LYS A 43 -2.90 -63.78 -50.01
N ASN A 44 -3.27 -62.50 -49.90
CA ASN A 44 -3.53 -61.83 -48.62
C ASN A 44 -2.37 -61.98 -47.63
N ASP A 45 -1.12 -61.95 -48.13
CA ASP A 45 0.11 -62.12 -47.37
C ASP A 45 0.63 -60.76 -46.88
N THR A 46 0.10 -60.31 -45.76
CA THR A 46 0.47 -59.05 -45.10
C THR A 46 1.95 -59.00 -44.73
N THR A 47 2.54 -60.12 -44.29
CA THR A 47 3.96 -60.16 -43.89
C THR A 47 4.87 -59.96 -45.10
N GLY A 48 4.55 -60.61 -46.23
CA GLY A 48 5.25 -60.40 -47.49
C GLY A 48 5.19 -58.96 -47.98
N ILE A 49 4.02 -58.30 -47.86
CA ILE A 49 3.86 -56.88 -48.21
C ILE A 49 4.71 -56.00 -47.30
N ILE A 50 4.63 -56.17 -45.98
CA ILE A 50 5.44 -55.41 -45.01
C ILE A 50 6.93 -55.55 -45.31
N SER A 51 7.42 -56.77 -45.57
CA SER A 51 8.84 -57.01 -45.85
C SER A 51 9.38 -56.22 -47.05
N ILE A 52 8.58 -56.03 -48.10
CA ILE A 52 8.98 -55.19 -49.24
C ILE A 52 8.96 -53.71 -48.86
N LEU A 53 7.94 -53.26 -48.14
CA LEU A 53 7.81 -51.85 -47.73
C LEU A 53 8.94 -51.43 -46.77
N GLU A 54 9.32 -52.29 -45.82
CA GLU A 54 10.39 -52.01 -44.85
C GLU A 54 11.73 -51.67 -45.50
N THR A 55 12.04 -52.26 -46.65
CA THR A 55 13.30 -51.96 -47.37
C THR A 55 13.33 -50.55 -47.99
N HIS A 56 12.16 -49.90 -48.12
CA HIS A 56 12.00 -48.61 -48.78
C HIS A 56 11.53 -47.50 -47.82
N VAL A 57 11.01 -47.84 -46.63
CA VAL A 57 10.38 -46.89 -45.71
C VAL A 57 11.28 -45.75 -45.24
N LYS A 58 12.61 -45.94 -45.21
CA LYS A 58 13.56 -44.90 -44.78
C LYS A 58 13.98 -43.92 -45.87
N ASN A 59 13.58 -44.16 -47.12
CA ASN A 59 13.93 -43.32 -48.26
C ASN A 59 12.66 -42.63 -48.77
N GLU A 60 12.60 -41.30 -48.63
CA GLU A 60 11.43 -40.49 -48.98
C GLU A 60 11.03 -40.63 -50.46
N ASP A 61 11.99 -40.54 -51.39
CA ASP A 61 11.76 -40.70 -52.84
C ASP A 61 11.14 -42.08 -53.16
N LYS A 62 11.48 -43.10 -52.37
CA LYS A 62 10.97 -44.46 -52.55
C LYS A 62 9.55 -44.64 -52.06
N GLN A 63 9.05 -43.75 -51.21
CA GLN A 63 7.67 -43.82 -50.72
C GLN A 63 6.64 -43.35 -51.76
N GLU A 64 7.09 -42.60 -52.77
CA GLU A 64 6.27 -42.20 -53.92
C GLU A 64 6.09 -43.34 -54.95
N GLU A 65 6.91 -44.39 -54.87
CA GLU A 65 6.81 -45.52 -55.79
C GLU A 65 5.44 -46.20 -55.67
N TRP A 66 4.86 -46.59 -56.80
CA TRP A 66 3.48 -47.08 -56.87
C TRP A 66 3.22 -48.25 -55.92
N PHE A 67 4.12 -49.24 -55.84
CA PHE A 67 3.92 -50.40 -54.95
C PHE A 67 3.96 -50.00 -53.48
N PHE A 68 4.73 -48.96 -53.14
CA PHE A 68 4.82 -48.47 -51.77
C PHE A 68 3.51 -47.79 -51.38
N ALA A 69 3.05 -46.86 -52.23
CA ALA A 69 1.77 -46.19 -52.02
C ALA A 69 0.62 -47.20 -51.91
N GLN A 70 0.52 -48.14 -52.85
CA GLN A 70 -0.50 -49.19 -52.84
C GLN A 70 -0.36 -50.18 -51.68
N GLY A 71 0.86 -50.42 -51.21
CA GLY A 71 1.12 -51.23 -50.03
C GLY A 71 0.58 -50.58 -48.77
N ILE A 72 0.84 -49.27 -48.59
CA ILE A 72 0.27 -48.52 -47.47
C ILE A 72 -1.27 -48.49 -47.57
N ASP A 73 -1.84 -48.23 -48.75
CA ASP A 73 -3.30 -48.27 -48.97
C ASP A 73 -3.86 -49.63 -48.53
N TYR A 74 -3.25 -50.73 -49.01
CA TYR A 74 -3.68 -52.09 -48.69
C TYR A 74 -3.61 -52.38 -47.18
N LEU A 75 -2.53 -52.00 -46.50
CA LEU A 75 -2.38 -52.21 -45.06
C LEU A 75 -3.38 -51.37 -44.26
N VAL A 76 -3.62 -50.13 -44.68
CA VAL A 76 -4.58 -49.22 -44.03
C VAL A 76 -6.03 -49.69 -44.20
N GLU A 77 -6.36 -50.29 -45.34
CA GLU A 77 -7.70 -50.79 -45.68
C GLU A 77 -8.05 -52.15 -45.07
N GLN A 78 -7.09 -52.85 -44.44
CA GLN A 78 -7.40 -54.10 -43.74
C GLN A 78 -8.54 -53.90 -42.73
N ASN A 79 -9.40 -54.91 -42.53
CA ASN A 79 -10.52 -54.78 -41.60
C ASN A 79 -10.03 -54.69 -40.14
N GLU A 80 -9.01 -55.47 -39.80
CA GLU A 80 -8.35 -55.49 -38.50
C GLU A 80 -6.84 -55.30 -38.69
N TYR A 81 -6.20 -54.55 -37.79
CA TYR A 81 -4.74 -54.47 -37.76
C TYR A 81 -4.19 -55.60 -36.90
N THR A 82 -3.49 -56.53 -37.55
CA THR A 82 -2.69 -57.54 -36.85
C THR A 82 -1.50 -56.89 -36.15
N GLU A 83 -0.86 -57.60 -35.24
CA GLU A 83 0.30 -57.10 -34.51
C GLU A 83 1.47 -56.74 -35.44
N GLU A 84 1.64 -57.45 -36.55
CA GLU A 84 2.67 -57.11 -37.54
C GLU A 84 2.39 -55.77 -38.22
N ILE A 85 1.13 -55.48 -38.57
CA ILE A 85 0.72 -54.20 -39.16
C ILE A 85 0.95 -53.05 -38.18
N LYS A 86 0.53 -53.23 -36.92
CA LYS A 86 0.74 -52.23 -35.87
C LYS A 86 2.23 -51.98 -35.66
N SER A 87 3.01 -53.04 -35.46
CA SER A 87 4.45 -52.96 -35.26
C SER A 87 5.16 -52.26 -36.42
N PHE A 88 4.78 -52.56 -37.67
CA PHE A 88 5.33 -51.90 -38.85
C PHE A 88 5.04 -50.40 -38.87
N PHE A 89 3.77 -50.01 -38.68
CA PHE A 89 3.39 -48.60 -38.69
C PHE A 89 4.00 -47.81 -37.52
N GLU A 90 4.01 -48.37 -36.32
CA GLU A 90 4.52 -47.68 -35.13
C GLU A 90 6.04 -47.55 -35.13
N SER A 91 6.76 -48.62 -35.48
CA SER A 91 8.24 -48.62 -35.50
C SER A 91 8.82 -47.72 -36.59
N ASN A 92 8.06 -47.49 -37.66
CA ASN A 92 8.50 -46.69 -38.80
C ASN A 92 7.78 -45.34 -38.91
N PHE A 93 6.96 -44.97 -37.93
CA PHE A 93 6.08 -43.80 -38.02
C PHE A 93 6.83 -42.52 -38.40
N SER A 94 8.00 -42.30 -37.78
CA SER A 94 8.85 -41.12 -38.00
C SER A 94 9.52 -41.07 -39.38
N TYR A 95 9.58 -42.18 -40.10
CA TYR A 95 10.20 -42.25 -41.43
C TYR A 95 9.19 -42.02 -42.56
N PHE A 96 7.88 -42.18 -42.31
CA PHE A 96 6.87 -41.93 -43.33
C PHE A 96 6.77 -40.45 -43.67
N THR A 97 6.46 -40.14 -44.94
CA THR A 97 6.15 -38.75 -45.34
C THR A 97 4.90 -38.23 -44.60
N PRO A 98 4.72 -36.90 -44.46
CA PRO A 98 3.55 -36.34 -43.80
C PRO A 98 2.20 -36.85 -44.34
N GLU A 99 2.09 -37.04 -45.66
CA GLU A 99 0.90 -37.59 -46.32
C GLU A 99 0.63 -39.03 -45.86
N LYS A 100 1.68 -39.85 -45.77
CA LYS A 100 1.58 -41.25 -45.33
C LYS A 100 1.29 -41.35 -43.85
N GLN A 101 1.89 -40.48 -43.02
CA GLN A 101 1.55 -40.41 -41.59
C GLN A 101 0.07 -40.06 -41.39
N LYS A 102 -0.48 -39.08 -42.12
CA LYS A 102 -1.91 -38.74 -42.07
C LYS A 102 -2.80 -39.91 -42.53
N GLN A 103 -2.39 -40.61 -43.58
CA GLN A 103 -3.10 -41.78 -44.07
C GLN A 103 -3.16 -42.90 -43.02
N ILE A 104 -2.05 -43.14 -42.33
CA ILE A 104 -1.97 -44.10 -41.22
C ILE A 104 -2.93 -43.66 -40.10
N ILE A 105 -2.90 -42.39 -39.68
CA ILE A 105 -3.82 -41.85 -38.66
C ILE A 105 -5.29 -42.04 -39.08
N LYS A 106 -5.62 -41.80 -40.35
CA LYS A 106 -6.97 -42.06 -40.89
C LYS A 106 -7.39 -43.52 -40.73
N GLY A 107 -6.46 -44.45 -40.98
CA GLY A 107 -6.65 -45.89 -40.75
C GLY A 107 -6.87 -46.26 -39.28
N TYR A 108 -6.06 -45.70 -38.39
CA TYR A 108 -6.23 -45.88 -36.94
C TYR A 108 -7.56 -45.29 -36.45
N ASN A 109 -8.00 -44.17 -37.01
CA ASN A 109 -9.30 -43.55 -36.74
C ASN A 109 -10.48 -44.45 -37.12
N SER A 110 -10.49 -45.01 -38.33
CA SER A 110 -11.60 -45.86 -38.78
C SER A 110 -11.76 -47.13 -37.93
N LYS A 111 -10.65 -47.62 -37.36
CA LYS A 111 -10.59 -48.83 -36.54
C LYS A 111 -10.69 -48.59 -35.04
N LYS A 112 -10.81 -47.34 -34.62
CA LYS A 112 -10.76 -46.94 -33.22
C LYS A 112 -9.51 -47.41 -32.47
N LEU A 113 -8.36 -47.45 -33.15
CA LEU A 113 -7.05 -47.76 -32.58
C LEU A 113 -6.28 -46.50 -32.17
N THR A 114 -5.25 -46.68 -31.34
CA THR A 114 -4.28 -45.64 -30.94
C THR A 114 -2.87 -46.11 -31.31
N LEU A 115 -2.03 -45.18 -31.75
CA LEU A 115 -0.60 -45.37 -31.98
C LEU A 115 0.14 -45.21 -30.65
N THR A 116 1.22 -45.98 -30.47
CA THR A 116 2.21 -45.73 -29.42
C THR A 116 2.74 -44.28 -29.50
N MET A 117 2.61 -43.54 -28.41
CA MET A 117 2.97 -42.13 -28.37
C MET A 117 4.48 -41.91 -28.44
N ASN A 118 4.92 -41.03 -29.34
CA ASN A 118 6.31 -40.60 -29.48
C ASN A 118 6.38 -39.13 -29.94
N GLU A 119 7.58 -38.56 -29.95
CA GLU A 119 7.80 -37.16 -30.32
C GLU A 119 7.34 -36.84 -31.76
N ALA A 120 7.62 -37.72 -32.72
CA ALA A 120 7.27 -37.51 -34.12
C ALA A 120 5.74 -37.47 -34.34
N LEU A 121 5.00 -38.38 -33.71
CA LEU A 121 3.55 -38.38 -33.72
C LEU A 121 3.01 -37.10 -33.09
N MET A 122 3.48 -36.74 -31.90
CA MET A 122 2.95 -35.55 -31.22
C MET A 122 3.25 -34.27 -32.01
N ARG A 123 4.42 -34.13 -32.63
CA ARG A 123 4.76 -32.96 -33.47
C ARG A 123 3.81 -32.85 -34.65
N LEU A 124 3.58 -33.96 -35.35
CA LEU A 124 2.61 -34.02 -36.44
C LEU A 124 1.21 -33.57 -36.00
N LEU A 125 0.74 -34.03 -34.81
CA LEU A 125 -0.57 -33.67 -34.27
C LEU A 125 -0.68 -32.17 -33.98
N VAL A 126 0.35 -31.56 -33.40
CA VAL A 126 0.39 -30.12 -33.09
C VAL A 126 0.46 -29.28 -34.36
N ASP A 127 1.38 -29.61 -35.27
CA ASP A 127 1.62 -28.85 -36.50
C ASP A 127 0.44 -28.91 -37.48
N ASN A 128 -0.38 -29.96 -37.39
CA ASN A 128 -1.52 -30.20 -38.29
C ASN A 128 -2.87 -30.19 -37.56
N ILE A 129 -2.99 -29.46 -36.44
CA ILE A 129 -4.20 -29.40 -35.61
C ILE A 129 -5.47 -28.96 -36.38
N ASN A 130 -5.33 -28.31 -37.53
CA ASN A 130 -6.46 -27.85 -38.36
C ASN A 130 -7.00 -28.92 -39.32
N ASP A 131 -6.33 -30.08 -39.42
CA ASP A 131 -6.75 -31.19 -40.26
C ASP A 131 -7.81 -32.05 -39.53
N ASP A 132 -8.92 -32.36 -40.19
CA ASP A 132 -10.02 -33.12 -39.58
C ASP A 132 -9.60 -34.52 -39.12
N VAL A 133 -8.72 -35.18 -39.87
CA VAL A 133 -8.21 -36.52 -39.50
C VAL A 133 -7.42 -36.43 -38.19
N ILE A 134 -6.60 -35.39 -38.06
CA ILE A 134 -5.79 -35.13 -36.87
C ILE A 134 -6.69 -34.77 -35.69
N ARG A 135 -7.68 -33.89 -35.88
CA ARG A 135 -8.66 -33.52 -34.84
C ARG A 135 -9.45 -34.73 -34.34
N THR A 136 -9.90 -35.61 -35.24
CA THR A 136 -10.60 -36.85 -34.86
C THR A 136 -9.70 -37.76 -34.04
N TYR A 137 -8.41 -37.84 -34.36
CA TYR A 137 -7.46 -38.63 -33.59
C TYR A 137 -7.26 -38.07 -32.19
N ILE A 138 -6.97 -36.76 -32.06
CA ILE A 138 -6.75 -36.08 -30.78
C ILE A 138 -7.95 -36.25 -29.85
N LYS A 139 -9.18 -36.11 -30.37
CA LYS A 139 -10.42 -36.29 -29.58
C LYS A 139 -10.59 -37.68 -28.98
N ARG A 140 -9.88 -38.69 -29.50
CA ARG A 140 -9.96 -40.08 -29.06
C ARG A 140 -8.79 -40.50 -28.15
N MET A 141 -7.78 -39.64 -28.01
CA MET A 141 -6.62 -39.94 -27.16
C MET A 141 -7.04 -40.00 -25.69
N THR A 142 -6.47 -40.94 -24.95
CA THR A 142 -6.63 -40.95 -23.50
C THR A 142 -5.87 -39.77 -22.88
N PRO A 143 -6.26 -39.29 -21.69
CA PRO A 143 -5.51 -38.24 -20.99
C PRO A 143 -4.03 -38.60 -20.83
N ASN A 144 -3.75 -39.87 -20.54
CA ASN A 144 -2.41 -40.40 -20.39
C ASN A 144 -1.56 -40.29 -21.67
N ASP A 145 -2.13 -40.63 -22.83
CA ASP A 145 -1.42 -40.58 -24.10
C ASP A 145 -1.08 -39.13 -24.47
N LEU A 146 -2.03 -38.21 -24.23
CA LEU A 146 -1.83 -36.79 -24.50
C LEU A 146 -0.73 -36.19 -23.63
N GLU A 147 -0.74 -36.49 -22.32
CA GLU A 147 0.32 -36.03 -21.42
C GLU A 147 1.69 -36.63 -21.79
N GLN A 148 1.75 -37.92 -22.14
CA GLN A 148 3.00 -38.53 -22.62
C GLN A 148 3.52 -37.88 -23.90
N GLY A 149 2.63 -37.50 -24.82
CA GLY A 149 3.00 -36.77 -26.04
C GLY A 149 3.55 -35.38 -25.72
N LEU A 150 2.89 -34.63 -24.82
CA LEU A 150 3.37 -33.33 -24.37
C LEU A 150 4.77 -33.43 -23.72
N VAL A 151 4.98 -34.44 -22.87
CA VAL A 151 6.30 -34.72 -22.26
C VAL A 151 7.36 -35.03 -23.33
N ALA A 152 7.00 -35.75 -24.40
CA ALA A 152 7.95 -36.10 -25.45
C ALA A 152 8.48 -34.87 -26.22
N ILE A 153 7.69 -33.81 -26.37
CA ILE A 153 8.11 -32.59 -27.10
C ILE A 153 8.73 -31.56 -26.16
N TYR A 154 8.10 -31.32 -25.01
CA TYR A 154 8.43 -30.18 -24.14
C TYR A 154 9.19 -30.60 -22.87
N GLY A 155 9.33 -31.90 -22.62
CA GLY A 155 9.82 -32.44 -21.35
C GLY A 155 8.73 -32.47 -20.26
N ALA A 156 9.08 -33.05 -19.10
CA ALA A 156 8.14 -33.22 -18.00
C ALA A 156 7.76 -31.91 -17.30
N SER A 157 8.65 -30.90 -17.32
CA SER A 157 8.42 -29.61 -16.67
C SER A 157 8.95 -28.43 -17.48
N PRO A 158 8.27 -28.04 -18.56
CA PRO A 158 8.70 -26.93 -19.39
C PRO A 158 8.47 -25.57 -18.72
N SER A 159 9.26 -24.59 -19.14
CA SER A 159 8.98 -23.17 -18.88
C SER A 159 7.78 -22.71 -19.68
N VAL A 160 7.00 -21.78 -19.13
CA VAL A 160 5.90 -21.13 -19.85
C VAL A 160 6.44 -20.07 -20.80
N ASP A 161 6.39 -20.37 -22.09
CA ASP A 161 6.73 -19.44 -23.19
C ASP A 161 5.60 -19.36 -24.23
N GLU A 162 5.74 -18.45 -25.18
CA GLU A 162 4.72 -18.22 -26.22
C GLU A 162 4.45 -19.47 -27.08
N ALA A 163 5.49 -20.24 -27.42
CA ALA A 163 5.35 -21.44 -28.24
C ALA A 163 4.55 -22.51 -27.51
N LEU A 164 4.85 -22.74 -26.22
CA LEU A 164 4.10 -23.66 -25.38
C LEU A 164 2.65 -23.23 -25.23
N VAL A 165 2.39 -21.96 -24.90
CA VAL A 165 1.03 -21.45 -24.70
C VAL A 165 0.19 -21.55 -25.96
N ASN A 166 0.74 -21.17 -27.13
CA ASN A 166 0.04 -21.24 -28.40
C ASN A 166 -0.31 -22.69 -28.78
N ASN A 167 0.64 -23.60 -28.63
CA ASN A 167 0.45 -25.00 -28.97
C ASN A 167 -0.51 -25.70 -28.00
N LEU A 168 -0.42 -25.43 -26.69
CA LEU A 168 -1.38 -25.91 -25.70
C LEU A 168 -2.78 -25.38 -25.97
N TYR A 169 -2.93 -24.08 -26.27
CA TYR A 169 -4.22 -23.50 -26.63
C TYR A 169 -4.86 -24.23 -27.82
N ALA A 170 -4.13 -24.37 -28.92
CA ALA A 170 -4.63 -25.01 -30.13
C ALA A 170 -5.05 -26.46 -29.87
N LEU A 171 -4.22 -27.23 -29.17
CA LEU A 171 -4.44 -28.63 -28.84
C LEU A 171 -5.63 -28.82 -27.88
N LEU A 172 -5.64 -28.09 -26.77
CA LEU A 172 -6.63 -28.23 -25.71
C LEU A 172 -8.00 -27.68 -26.11
N THR A 173 -8.07 -26.80 -27.10
CA THR A 173 -9.35 -26.37 -27.70
C THR A 173 -10.03 -27.53 -28.44
N VAL A 174 -9.27 -28.44 -29.02
CA VAL A 174 -9.79 -29.62 -29.75
C VAL A 174 -10.08 -30.79 -28.80
N TYR A 175 -9.25 -30.95 -27.77
CA TYR A 175 -9.35 -32.05 -26.82
C TYR A 175 -10.61 -31.95 -25.95
N PRO A 176 -11.42 -33.02 -25.81
CA PRO A 176 -12.70 -32.93 -25.12
C PRO A 176 -12.57 -32.97 -23.59
N GLU A 177 -11.64 -33.76 -23.06
CA GLU A 177 -11.57 -34.06 -21.62
C GLU A 177 -10.68 -33.06 -20.85
N LYS A 178 -10.76 -33.13 -19.51
CA LYS A 178 -9.80 -32.45 -18.63
C LYS A 178 -8.56 -33.31 -18.45
N LEU A 179 -7.42 -32.68 -18.23
CA LEU A 179 -6.14 -33.33 -17.99
C LEU A 179 -5.72 -33.14 -16.54
N ALA A 180 -5.25 -34.19 -15.89
CA ALA A 180 -4.75 -34.12 -14.52
C ALA A 180 -3.39 -33.41 -14.44
N PHE A 181 -2.64 -33.40 -15.55
CA PHE A 181 -1.27 -32.87 -15.62
C PHE A 181 -0.34 -33.56 -14.61
N ASP A 182 -0.53 -34.87 -14.42
CA ASP A 182 0.26 -35.68 -13.49
C ASP A 182 1.69 -35.90 -14.01
N LYS A 183 1.85 -36.03 -15.33
CA LYS A 183 3.15 -36.30 -15.98
C LYS A 183 3.75 -35.05 -16.62
N PHE A 184 2.91 -34.14 -17.08
CA PHE A 184 3.30 -32.91 -17.76
C PHE A 184 2.99 -31.70 -16.87
N GLN A 185 3.98 -31.20 -16.13
CA GLN A 185 3.79 -30.19 -15.09
C GLN A 185 4.47 -28.87 -15.45
N PHE A 186 3.69 -27.85 -15.81
CA PHE A 186 4.19 -26.49 -16.01
C PHE A 186 3.67 -25.56 -14.90
N ASN A 187 4.33 -24.42 -14.73
CA ASN A 187 3.96 -23.48 -13.66
C ASN A 187 2.66 -22.72 -14.02
N LEU A 188 1.58 -23.01 -13.29
CA LEU A 188 0.27 -22.37 -13.52
C LEU A 188 0.23 -20.89 -13.15
N TYR A 189 1.09 -20.44 -12.23
CA TYR A 189 1.25 -19.01 -11.94
C TYR A 189 1.92 -18.30 -13.12
N ASP A 190 2.95 -18.91 -13.73
CA ASP A 190 3.61 -18.33 -14.90
C ASP A 190 2.64 -18.23 -16.09
N LEU A 191 1.71 -19.19 -16.23
CA LEU A 191 0.59 -19.09 -17.18
C LEU A 191 -0.38 -17.95 -16.81
N LEU A 192 -0.71 -17.77 -15.53
CA LEU A 192 -1.60 -16.69 -15.08
C LEU A 192 -1.03 -15.30 -15.41
N VAL A 193 0.28 -15.10 -15.17
CA VAL A 193 0.96 -13.82 -15.42
C VAL A 193 1.44 -13.65 -16.87
N TYR A 194 1.29 -14.68 -17.71
CA TYR A 194 1.65 -14.61 -19.13
C TYR A 194 0.99 -13.41 -19.81
N SER A 195 1.78 -12.62 -20.51
CA SER A 195 1.33 -11.45 -21.25
C SER A 195 1.66 -11.62 -22.72
N GLY A 196 0.69 -11.43 -23.60
CA GLY A 196 0.84 -11.59 -25.04
C GLY A 196 -0.46 -11.25 -25.77
N GLU A 197 -0.41 -11.24 -27.10
CA GLU A 197 -1.61 -11.08 -27.92
C GLU A 197 -2.57 -12.25 -27.65
N ASN A 198 -3.85 -11.97 -27.39
CA ASN A 198 -4.88 -12.96 -27.03
C ASN A 198 -4.60 -13.77 -25.74
N ALA A 199 -3.68 -13.35 -24.88
CA ALA A 199 -3.28 -14.10 -23.69
C ALA A 199 -4.45 -14.52 -22.80
N GLU A 200 -5.43 -13.64 -22.55
CA GLU A 200 -6.60 -13.96 -21.72
C GLU A 200 -7.46 -15.10 -22.30
N VAL A 201 -7.62 -15.12 -23.63
CA VAL A 201 -8.36 -16.19 -24.33
C VAL A 201 -7.62 -17.51 -24.17
N TYR A 202 -6.29 -17.50 -24.31
CA TYR A 202 -5.46 -18.70 -24.24
C TYR A 202 -5.43 -19.27 -22.82
N LYS A 203 -5.19 -18.41 -21.82
CA LYS A 203 -5.24 -18.79 -20.39
C LYS A 203 -6.57 -19.45 -20.04
N LYS A 204 -7.69 -18.84 -20.44
CA LYS A 204 -9.04 -19.34 -20.14
C LYS A 204 -9.27 -20.72 -20.75
N ALA A 205 -8.91 -20.91 -22.01
CA ALA A 205 -9.05 -22.19 -22.70
C ALA A 205 -8.19 -23.27 -22.05
N ILE A 206 -6.90 -22.98 -21.76
CA ILE A 206 -5.98 -23.94 -21.14
C ILE A 206 -6.45 -24.30 -19.72
N LEU A 207 -6.72 -23.31 -18.87
CA LEU A 207 -7.13 -23.53 -17.48
C LEU A 207 -8.48 -24.24 -17.36
N SER A 208 -9.40 -24.05 -18.31
CA SER A 208 -10.67 -24.80 -18.35
C SER A 208 -10.49 -26.31 -18.52
N LYS A 209 -9.35 -26.75 -19.06
CA LYS A 209 -8.97 -28.16 -19.21
C LYS A 209 -8.23 -28.72 -18.02
N ILE A 210 -8.00 -27.92 -16.98
CA ILE A 210 -7.42 -28.38 -15.71
C ILE A 210 -8.57 -28.60 -14.70
N PRO A 211 -8.53 -29.66 -13.88
CA PRO A 211 -9.37 -29.75 -12.69
C PRO A 211 -9.23 -28.50 -11.81
N SER A 212 -10.34 -27.93 -11.34
CA SER A 212 -10.36 -26.65 -10.63
C SER A 212 -9.49 -26.67 -9.37
N GLU A 213 -9.54 -27.76 -8.61
CA GLU A 213 -8.74 -27.93 -7.39
C GLU A 213 -7.23 -27.91 -7.68
N LEU A 214 -6.79 -28.56 -8.76
CA LEU A 214 -5.39 -28.56 -9.18
C LEU A 214 -4.95 -27.18 -9.68
N ALA A 215 -5.80 -26.51 -10.46
CA ALA A 215 -5.54 -25.16 -10.92
C ALA A 215 -5.38 -24.19 -9.73
N LYS A 216 -6.30 -24.28 -8.77
CA LYS A 216 -6.29 -23.49 -7.55
C LYS A 216 -5.04 -23.77 -6.72
N GLU A 217 -4.73 -25.04 -6.44
CA GLU A 217 -3.54 -25.40 -5.66
C GLU A 217 -2.26 -24.88 -6.32
N GLY A 218 -2.09 -25.11 -7.64
CA GLY A 218 -0.90 -24.70 -8.38
C GLY A 218 -0.68 -23.18 -8.41
N ILE A 219 -1.75 -22.40 -8.64
CA ILE A 219 -1.67 -20.94 -8.66
C ILE A 219 -1.44 -20.39 -7.24
N PHE A 220 -2.24 -20.82 -6.27
CA PHE A 220 -2.24 -20.22 -4.93
C PHE A 220 -1.02 -20.61 -4.11
N LYS A 221 -0.37 -21.74 -4.42
CA LYS A 221 0.93 -22.11 -3.85
C LYS A 221 1.99 -21.05 -4.12
N GLU A 222 2.01 -20.47 -5.32
CA GLU A 222 2.97 -19.42 -5.67
C GLU A 222 2.59 -18.07 -5.02
N LEU A 223 1.30 -17.76 -4.94
CA LEU A 223 0.77 -16.55 -4.28
C LEU A 223 1.09 -16.48 -2.77
N LYS A 224 1.36 -17.62 -2.13
CA LYS A 224 1.89 -17.67 -0.74
C LYS A 224 3.29 -17.08 -0.61
N THR A 225 3.99 -16.81 -1.69
CA THR A 225 5.38 -16.32 -1.65
C THR A 225 5.58 -15.02 -2.43
N LYS A 226 4.72 -14.75 -3.41
CA LYS A 226 4.80 -13.56 -4.27
C LYS A 226 3.95 -12.41 -3.73
N SER A 227 4.41 -11.19 -4.00
CA SER A 227 3.70 -9.95 -3.69
C SER A 227 2.86 -9.54 -4.90
N ILE A 228 1.61 -9.17 -4.67
CA ILE A 228 0.66 -8.79 -5.73
C ILE A 228 0.03 -7.43 -5.43
N THR A 229 -0.37 -6.71 -6.48
CA THR A 229 -1.11 -5.46 -6.34
C THR A 229 -2.61 -5.70 -6.22
N GLU A 230 -3.33 -4.71 -5.71
CA GLU A 230 -4.80 -4.70 -5.70
C GLU A 230 -5.42 -4.88 -7.10
N GLU A 231 -4.88 -4.21 -8.11
CA GLU A 231 -5.36 -4.30 -9.49
C GLU A 231 -5.21 -5.74 -10.02
N GLN A 232 -4.03 -6.34 -9.83
CA GLN A 232 -3.79 -7.73 -10.20
C GLN A 232 -4.75 -8.66 -9.49
N MET A 233 -4.91 -8.49 -8.17
CA MET A 233 -5.81 -9.32 -7.37
C MET A 233 -7.26 -9.22 -7.87
N THR A 234 -7.75 -8.01 -8.11
CA THR A 234 -9.13 -7.79 -8.55
C THR A 234 -9.38 -8.42 -9.92
N ASN A 235 -8.46 -8.23 -10.87
CA ASN A 235 -8.54 -8.83 -12.20
C ASN A 235 -8.49 -10.37 -12.14
N TRP A 236 -7.59 -10.92 -11.31
CA TRP A 236 -7.45 -12.36 -11.16
C TRP A 236 -8.63 -13.01 -10.46
N ILE A 237 -9.26 -12.36 -9.47
CA ILE A 237 -10.44 -12.92 -8.82
C ILE A 237 -11.63 -13.00 -9.79
N GLU A 238 -11.85 -11.98 -10.63
CA GLU A 238 -12.87 -12.05 -11.69
C GLU A 238 -12.55 -13.18 -12.67
N PHE A 239 -11.29 -13.29 -13.12
CA PHE A 239 -10.83 -14.36 -13.98
C PHE A 239 -11.03 -15.76 -13.36
N PHE A 240 -10.69 -15.95 -12.07
CA PHE A 240 -10.86 -17.22 -11.37
C PHE A 240 -12.33 -17.60 -11.21
N ASN A 241 -13.22 -16.61 -11.01
CA ASN A 241 -14.66 -16.84 -10.96
C ASN A 241 -15.20 -17.28 -12.32
N GLU A 242 -14.81 -16.60 -13.40
CA GLU A 242 -15.21 -16.98 -14.77
C GLU A 242 -14.73 -18.37 -15.18
N THR A 243 -13.54 -18.75 -14.73
CA THR A 243 -12.93 -20.05 -15.02
C THR A 243 -13.28 -21.14 -14.01
N GLN A 244 -14.09 -20.81 -12.99
CA GLN A 244 -14.52 -21.72 -11.92
C GLN A 244 -13.34 -22.35 -11.14
N ILE A 245 -12.22 -21.61 -11.04
CA ILE A 245 -11.07 -21.99 -10.20
C ILE A 245 -11.39 -21.75 -8.72
N ILE A 246 -12.11 -20.68 -8.43
CA ILE A 246 -12.66 -20.42 -7.10
C ILE A 246 -14.17 -20.70 -7.08
N SER A 247 -14.69 -21.02 -5.91
CA SER A 247 -16.12 -21.23 -5.73
C SER A 247 -16.87 -19.90 -5.71
N LYS A 248 -18.19 -19.94 -6.00
CA LYS A 248 -19.05 -18.76 -5.91
C LYS A 248 -19.05 -18.13 -4.52
N SER A 249 -18.97 -18.94 -3.46
CA SER A 249 -18.92 -18.42 -2.08
C SER A 249 -17.61 -17.70 -1.79
N GLU A 250 -16.48 -18.18 -2.32
CA GLU A 250 -15.19 -17.48 -2.18
C GLU A 250 -15.18 -16.17 -2.95
N TYR A 251 -15.74 -16.16 -4.16
CA TYR A 251 -15.92 -14.92 -4.93
C TYR A 251 -16.80 -13.91 -4.19
N THR A 252 -17.96 -14.33 -3.67
CA THR A 252 -18.84 -13.45 -2.88
C THR A 252 -18.13 -12.93 -1.64
N ALA A 253 -17.44 -13.79 -0.88
CA ALA A 253 -16.69 -13.38 0.30
C ALA A 253 -15.62 -12.31 -0.03
N PHE A 254 -14.92 -12.46 -1.16
CA PHE A 254 -13.99 -11.42 -1.62
C PHE A 254 -14.72 -10.12 -1.94
N LYS A 255 -15.81 -10.16 -2.73
CA LYS A 255 -16.54 -8.95 -3.12
C LYS A 255 -17.11 -8.21 -1.91
N ASP A 256 -17.59 -8.94 -0.91
CA ASP A 256 -18.09 -8.36 0.34
C ASP A 256 -16.97 -7.61 1.07
N VAL A 257 -15.83 -8.26 1.35
CA VAL A 257 -14.68 -7.63 2.03
C VAL A 257 -14.11 -6.47 1.21
N TYR A 258 -14.00 -6.62 -0.11
CA TYR A 258 -13.51 -5.57 -1.00
C TYR A 258 -14.46 -4.37 -1.06
N SER A 259 -15.77 -4.59 -1.02
CA SER A 259 -16.75 -3.51 -0.95
C SER A 259 -16.64 -2.71 0.35
N GLU A 260 -16.34 -3.37 1.47
CA GLU A 260 -16.08 -2.70 2.74
C GLU A 260 -14.79 -1.86 2.69
N ILE A 261 -13.74 -2.35 2.03
CA ILE A 261 -12.52 -1.55 1.78
C ILE A 261 -12.87 -0.28 0.98
N CYS A 262 -13.65 -0.40 -0.09
CA CYS A 262 -14.10 0.75 -0.87
C CYS A 262 -14.91 1.74 -0.04
N LEU A 263 -15.78 1.25 0.85
CA LEU A 263 -16.55 2.09 1.77
C LEU A 263 -15.62 2.83 2.76
N ILE A 264 -14.65 2.13 3.35
CA ILE A 264 -13.68 2.72 4.28
C ILE A 264 -12.87 3.83 3.60
N ARG A 265 -12.40 3.60 2.37
CA ARG A 265 -11.69 4.63 1.58
C ARG A 265 -12.55 5.86 1.31
N SER A 266 -13.81 5.65 0.96
CA SER A 266 -14.77 6.74 0.75
C SER A 266 -14.97 7.56 2.03
N GLN A 267 -15.14 6.88 3.18
CA GLN A 267 -15.25 7.53 4.49
C GLN A 267 -13.98 8.30 4.84
N TYR A 268 -12.81 7.70 4.63
CA TYR A 268 -11.53 8.34 4.90
C TYR A 268 -11.33 9.61 4.07
N LYS A 269 -11.66 9.56 2.76
CA LYS A 269 -11.60 10.73 1.88
C LYS A 269 -12.56 11.84 2.34
N SER A 270 -13.77 11.48 2.78
CA SER A 270 -14.72 12.46 3.32
C SER A 270 -14.19 13.13 4.59
N LEU A 271 -13.46 12.40 5.45
CA LEU A 271 -12.81 12.97 6.63
C LEU A 271 -11.65 13.90 6.24
N ASP A 272 -10.90 13.60 5.18
CA ASP A 272 -9.84 14.47 4.68
C ASP A 272 -10.40 15.80 4.17
N GLU A 273 -11.48 15.75 3.39
CA GLU A 273 -12.19 16.93 2.89
C GLU A 273 -12.74 17.77 4.06
N GLN A 274 -13.34 17.10 5.05
CA GLN A 274 -13.85 17.76 6.26
C GLN A 274 -12.71 18.39 7.08
N GLN A 275 -11.58 17.71 7.25
CA GLN A 275 -10.42 18.24 7.97
C GLN A 275 -9.90 19.53 7.33
N ILE A 276 -9.79 19.55 5.99
CA ILE A 276 -9.35 20.74 5.24
C ILE A 276 -10.30 21.90 5.49
N GLU A 277 -11.62 21.68 5.44
CA GLU A 277 -12.61 22.73 5.71
C GLU A 277 -12.50 23.28 7.14
N LEU A 278 -12.41 22.40 8.13
CA LEU A 278 -12.31 22.77 9.54
C LEU A 278 -10.99 23.49 9.85
N GLN A 279 -9.88 23.06 9.25
CA GLN A 279 -8.58 23.72 9.39
C GLN A 279 -8.62 25.13 8.78
N ASN A 280 -9.20 25.29 7.60
CA ASN A 280 -9.38 26.61 6.97
C ASN A 280 -10.24 27.55 7.84
N LYS A 281 -11.31 27.04 8.45
CA LYS A 281 -12.14 27.81 9.40
C LYS A 281 -11.33 28.22 10.64
N LYS A 282 -10.53 27.31 11.20
CA LYS A 282 -9.67 27.59 12.34
C LYS A 282 -8.66 28.69 12.01
N ASP A 283 -7.96 28.54 10.89
CA ASP A 283 -6.91 29.48 10.47
C ASP A 283 -7.49 30.87 10.17
N ALA A 284 -8.71 30.95 9.61
CA ALA A 284 -9.40 32.22 9.41
C ALA A 284 -9.69 32.95 10.73
N VAL A 285 -10.15 32.22 11.75
CA VAL A 285 -10.39 32.79 13.10
C VAL A 285 -9.07 33.19 13.75
N ASP A 286 -8.03 32.37 13.65
CA ASP A 286 -6.70 32.69 14.18
C ASP A 286 -6.15 33.98 13.57
N VAL A 287 -6.31 34.18 12.26
CA VAL A 287 -5.94 35.43 11.58
C VAL A 287 -6.77 36.60 12.10
N GLN A 288 -8.08 36.42 12.28
CA GLN A 288 -8.98 37.47 12.76
C GLN A 288 -8.61 37.96 14.17
N ILE A 289 -8.22 37.05 15.07
CA ILE A 289 -7.91 37.39 16.47
C ILE A 289 -6.41 37.68 16.72
N SER A 290 -5.53 37.41 15.76
CA SER A 290 -4.07 37.50 15.91
C SER A 290 -3.60 38.86 16.44
N ASN A 291 -4.12 39.96 15.87
CA ASN A 291 -3.74 41.30 16.32
C ASN A 291 -4.24 41.60 17.75
N SER A 292 -5.48 41.22 18.08
CA SER A 292 -6.04 41.43 19.41
C SER A 292 -5.32 40.60 20.47
N MET A 293 -4.91 39.37 20.15
CA MET A 293 -4.08 38.53 21.03
C MET A 293 -2.72 39.18 21.32
N LYS A 294 -2.05 39.70 20.29
CA LYS A 294 -0.77 40.40 20.45
C LYS A 294 -0.92 41.65 21.33
N GLN A 295 -1.96 42.44 21.09
CA GLN A 295 -2.25 43.62 21.90
C GLN A 295 -2.56 43.23 23.36
N LEU A 296 -3.30 42.14 23.59
CA LEU A 296 -3.58 41.65 24.93
C LEU A 296 -2.30 41.26 25.68
N GLU A 297 -1.38 40.56 25.03
CA GLU A 297 -0.07 40.19 25.61
C GLU A 297 0.78 41.41 25.97
N GLU A 298 0.82 42.42 25.08
CA GLU A 298 1.49 43.71 25.34
C GLU A 298 0.87 44.42 26.56
N LYS A 299 -0.46 44.42 26.67
CA LYS A 299 -1.18 45.04 27.81
C LYS A 299 -0.95 44.27 29.11
N GLN A 300 -0.96 42.94 29.10
CA GLN A 300 -0.66 42.11 30.27
C GLN A 300 0.77 42.34 30.78
N THR A 301 1.72 42.53 29.87
CA THR A 301 3.10 42.91 30.20
C THR A 301 3.13 44.30 30.85
N ALA A 302 2.45 45.30 30.27
CA ALA A 302 2.36 46.64 30.81
C ALA A 302 1.67 46.70 32.19
N ILE A 303 0.62 45.91 32.40
CA ILE A 303 -0.06 45.74 33.70
C ILE A 303 0.94 45.26 34.75
N SER A 304 1.72 44.22 34.45
CA SER A 304 2.71 43.65 35.37
C SER A 304 3.79 44.67 35.73
N GLN A 305 4.28 45.43 34.74
CA GLN A 305 5.25 46.51 34.97
C GLN A 305 4.66 47.61 35.86
N LYS A 306 3.42 48.05 35.60
CA LYS A 306 2.76 49.09 36.39
C LYS A 306 2.48 48.66 37.83
N GLN A 307 2.11 47.40 38.04
CA GLN A 307 1.96 46.84 39.40
C GLN A 307 3.26 46.92 40.19
N ASN A 308 4.40 46.61 39.56
CA ASN A 308 5.71 46.74 40.19
C ASN A 308 6.06 48.20 40.50
N GLU A 309 5.78 49.14 39.58
CA GLU A 309 5.98 50.57 39.84
C GLU A 309 5.14 51.07 41.03
N ILE A 310 3.88 50.65 41.12
CA ILE A 310 2.99 51.00 42.23
C ILE A 310 3.49 50.42 43.54
N SER A 311 3.89 49.14 43.57
CA SER A 311 4.41 48.49 44.78
C SER A 311 5.69 49.19 45.29
N ASN A 312 6.56 49.63 44.38
CA ASN A 312 7.74 50.43 44.73
C ASN A 312 7.37 51.79 45.33
N LEU A 313 6.31 52.45 44.82
CA LEU A 313 5.82 53.71 45.39
C LEU A 313 5.17 53.49 46.76
N GLU A 314 4.36 52.44 46.92
CA GLU A 314 3.75 52.07 48.20
C GLU A 314 4.81 51.84 49.28
N THR A 315 5.87 51.11 48.95
CA THR A 315 7.00 50.90 49.86
C THR A 315 7.64 52.23 50.30
N LYS A 316 7.88 53.16 49.36
CA LYS A 316 8.44 54.49 49.67
C LYS A 316 7.49 55.35 50.51
N ILE A 317 6.18 55.27 50.25
CA ILE A 317 5.17 55.98 51.03
C ILE A 317 5.15 55.42 52.45
N ASP A 318 5.09 54.11 52.63
CA ASP A 318 5.07 53.44 53.95
C ASP A 318 6.30 53.77 54.80
N GLU A 319 7.48 53.87 54.17
CA GLU A 319 8.71 54.32 54.84
C GLU A 319 8.61 55.75 55.38
N LEU A 320 7.83 56.61 54.72
CA LEU A 320 7.66 58.03 55.07
C LEU A 320 6.42 58.31 55.93
N THR A 321 5.36 57.51 55.86
CA THR A 321 4.11 57.73 56.62
C THR A 321 4.11 57.08 58.01
N ASN A 322 5.20 56.42 58.42
CA ASN A 322 5.39 55.88 59.78
C ASN A 322 5.67 56.98 60.84
N TYR A 323 4.96 58.10 60.78
CA TYR A 323 4.97 59.15 61.80
C TYR A 323 3.68 59.09 62.63
N THR A 324 3.64 59.81 63.74
CA THR A 324 2.46 59.91 64.60
C THR A 324 2.20 61.37 64.96
N HIS A 325 0.93 61.75 64.98
CA HIS A 325 0.50 63.04 65.50
C HIS A 325 0.44 63.01 67.04
N MET A 326 1.28 63.80 67.71
CA MET A 326 1.34 63.85 69.17
C MET A 326 1.20 65.28 69.70
N ALA A 327 0.45 65.42 70.80
CA ALA A 327 0.49 66.60 71.63
C ALA A 327 1.63 66.47 72.66
N LEU A 328 2.59 67.38 72.62
CA LEU A 328 3.77 67.38 73.48
C LEU A 328 3.88 68.71 74.24
N TYR A 329 4.01 68.65 75.56
CA TYR A 329 4.35 69.80 76.39
C TYR A 329 5.87 69.98 76.41
N ILE A 330 6.37 71.07 75.83
CA ILE A 330 7.79 71.39 75.76
C ILE A 330 8.17 72.27 76.95
N GLU A 331 9.08 71.79 77.78
CA GLU A 331 9.33 72.33 79.13
C GLU A 331 10.21 73.58 79.16
N LYS A 332 10.99 73.82 78.11
CA LYS A 332 11.88 74.99 77.99
C LYS A 332 11.90 75.50 76.55
N ALA A 333 11.89 76.82 76.40
CA ALA A 333 11.94 77.49 75.10
C ALA A 333 13.33 77.43 74.42
N ALA A 334 14.40 77.34 75.20
CA ALA A 334 15.75 77.09 74.68
C ALA A 334 16.03 75.58 74.77
N GLY A 335 16.17 74.91 73.63
CA GLY A 335 16.46 73.48 73.54
C GLY A 335 17.78 73.08 74.22
N THR A 336 18.00 71.78 74.36
CA THR A 336 19.23 71.18 74.93
C THR A 336 20.44 71.20 73.98
N GLY A 337 20.30 71.85 72.82
CA GLY A 337 21.29 71.87 71.72
C GLY A 337 20.72 71.22 70.44
N SER A 338 21.17 71.66 69.26
CA SER A 338 20.76 71.11 67.94
C SER A 338 19.24 71.03 67.68
N ASN A 339 18.47 72.01 68.18
CA ASN A 339 16.99 72.06 68.16
C ASN A 339 16.29 70.86 68.83
N GLU A 340 16.91 70.27 69.85
CA GLU A 340 16.30 69.21 70.65
C GLU A 340 15.71 69.76 71.95
N TYR A 341 14.56 69.23 72.36
CA TYR A 341 13.79 69.71 73.50
C TYR A 341 13.35 68.55 74.37
N ILE A 342 13.33 68.79 75.69
CA ILE A 342 12.67 67.88 76.62
C ILE A 342 11.17 68.16 76.57
N ALA A 343 10.42 67.14 76.20
CA ALA A 343 8.98 67.16 76.09
C ALA A 343 8.34 66.12 77.04
N SER A 344 7.07 66.30 77.34
CA SER A 344 6.26 65.33 78.09
C SER A 344 4.83 65.31 77.57
N ILE A 345 4.06 64.26 77.87
CA ILE A 345 2.62 64.27 77.53
C ILE A 345 1.93 65.34 78.39
N PRO A 346 1.16 66.27 77.79
CA PRO A 346 0.45 67.30 78.54
C PRO A 346 -0.63 66.71 79.44
N ARG A 347 -0.76 67.23 80.66
CA ARG A 347 -1.85 66.93 81.60
C ARG A 347 -2.71 68.16 81.85
N ASN A 348 -4.03 67.98 81.87
CA ASN A 348 -4.96 69.05 82.20
C ASN A 348 -4.83 69.46 83.68
N SER A 349 -4.82 70.77 83.95
CA SER A 349 -4.89 71.34 85.29
C SER A 349 -5.80 72.57 85.32
N LEU A 350 -6.25 72.96 86.52
CA LEU A 350 -7.13 74.12 86.78
C LEU A 350 -6.61 75.47 86.22
N PHE A 351 -5.33 75.55 85.86
CA PHE A 351 -4.69 76.77 85.35
C PHE A 351 -3.97 76.57 84.01
N GLY A 352 -4.38 75.56 83.23
CA GLY A 352 -3.81 75.22 81.92
C GLY A 352 -3.09 73.86 81.88
N PHE A 353 -2.31 73.62 80.84
CA PHE A 353 -1.57 72.36 80.67
C PHE A 353 -0.31 72.32 81.56
N ARG A 354 -0.01 71.15 82.13
CA ARG A 354 1.22 70.87 82.88
C ARG A 354 1.98 69.68 82.28
N PRO A 355 3.32 69.64 82.40
CA PRO A 355 4.11 68.50 81.95
C PRO A 355 3.83 67.26 82.80
N SER A 356 3.92 66.07 82.20
CA SER A 356 3.89 64.80 82.93
C SER A 356 5.29 64.36 83.37
N ASN A 357 5.32 63.28 84.18
CA ASN A 357 6.58 62.68 84.63
C ASN A 357 7.28 61.87 83.52
N GLN A 358 6.56 61.46 82.47
CA GLN A 358 7.14 60.73 81.35
C GLN A 358 7.76 61.73 80.38
N LYS A 359 9.09 61.63 80.21
CA LYS A 359 9.88 62.54 79.39
C LYS A 359 10.21 61.91 78.03
N TYR A 360 10.36 62.78 77.05
CA TYR A 360 10.72 62.48 75.68
C TYR A 360 11.74 63.50 75.21
N ILE A 361 12.57 63.13 74.24
CA ILE A 361 13.40 64.07 73.51
C ILE A 361 12.76 64.27 72.15
N VAL A 362 12.38 65.52 71.83
CA VAL A 362 11.86 65.87 70.52
C VAL A 362 12.82 66.81 69.80
N LYS A 363 13.23 66.47 68.58
CA LYS A 363 13.99 67.36 67.71
C LYS A 363 13.03 68.09 66.79
N LEU A 364 12.94 69.41 66.95
CA LEU A 364 12.17 70.25 66.04
C LEU A 364 13.04 70.60 64.84
N GLN A 365 12.53 70.35 63.65
CA GLN A 365 13.23 70.64 62.40
C GLN A 365 12.83 72.01 61.86
N GLU A 366 11.56 72.39 62.03
CA GLU A 366 11.00 73.61 61.46
C GLU A 366 10.28 74.48 62.49
N SER A 367 9.64 73.86 63.48
CA SER A 367 8.99 74.60 64.56
C SER A 367 10.01 75.32 65.44
N SER A 368 9.88 76.64 65.54
CA SER A 368 10.65 77.46 66.49
C SER A 368 9.81 77.80 67.72
N LEU A 369 10.35 77.59 68.92
CA LEU A 369 9.66 77.90 70.16
C LEU A 369 10.19 79.15 70.84
N SER A 370 9.30 80.10 71.06
CA SER A 370 9.59 81.31 71.85
C SER A 370 9.25 81.13 73.33
N ASN A 371 8.32 80.23 73.69
CA ASN A 371 7.87 79.96 75.05
C ASN A 371 7.59 78.46 75.28
N ALA A 372 7.70 78.01 76.52
CA ALA A 372 7.28 76.66 76.93
C ALA A 372 5.75 76.50 76.79
N GLY A 373 5.28 75.31 76.39
CA GLY A 373 3.86 75.06 76.15
C GLY A 373 3.55 73.79 75.37
N VAL A 374 2.27 73.55 75.09
CA VAL A 374 1.81 72.40 74.29
C VAL A 374 1.98 72.69 72.81
N GLN A 375 2.60 71.75 72.09
CA GLN A 375 2.71 71.72 70.65
C GLN A 375 2.05 70.46 70.11
N TYR A 376 1.43 70.58 68.95
CA TYR A 376 0.86 69.46 68.21
C TYR A 376 1.77 69.21 67.02
N LEU A 377 2.44 68.07 67.00
CA LEU A 377 3.52 67.79 66.08
C LEU A 377 3.32 66.42 65.44
N ASP A 378 3.58 66.35 64.14
CA ASP A 378 3.81 65.09 63.47
C ASP A 378 5.26 64.69 63.71
N ILE A 379 5.47 63.50 64.27
CA ILE A 379 6.79 63.05 64.71
C ILE A 379 7.11 61.61 64.31
N TYR A 380 8.34 61.40 63.86
CA TYR A 380 8.92 60.07 63.68
C TYR A 380 9.53 59.57 64.97
N TYR A 381 9.19 58.34 65.37
CA TYR A 381 9.95 57.65 66.41
C TYR A 381 11.31 57.20 65.87
N LYS A 382 12.39 57.56 66.56
CA LYS A 382 13.77 57.25 66.17
C LYS A 382 14.53 56.46 67.26
N GLY A 383 13.79 55.70 68.09
CA GLY A 383 14.38 54.89 69.16
C GLY A 383 14.44 55.63 70.49
N THR A 384 15.47 55.36 71.30
CA THR A 384 15.76 56.09 72.54
C THR A 384 17.03 56.91 72.38
N LYS A 385 17.15 57.99 73.16
CA LYS A 385 18.33 58.85 73.20
C LYS A 385 18.60 59.27 74.64
N ALA A 386 19.88 59.31 75.01
CA ALA A 386 20.31 59.80 76.32
C ALA A 386 20.14 61.32 76.41
N SER A 387 19.52 61.78 77.50
CA SER A 387 19.42 63.18 77.90
C SER A 387 20.73 63.65 78.54
N GLY A 388 20.93 64.97 78.66
CA GLY A 388 22.13 65.57 79.25
C GLY A 388 22.39 65.22 80.73
N ASN A 389 21.45 64.56 81.39
CA ASN A 389 21.55 63.99 82.75
C ASN A 389 21.83 62.48 82.78
N GLY A 390 22.02 61.83 81.62
CA GLY A 390 22.34 60.40 81.50
C GLY A 390 21.14 59.45 81.45
N GLU A 391 19.90 59.95 81.55
CA GLU A 391 18.69 59.13 81.44
C GLU A 391 18.28 58.94 79.97
N GLU A 392 17.86 57.73 79.58
CA GLU A 392 17.34 57.46 78.23
C GLU A 392 15.85 57.76 78.11
N TYR A 393 15.49 58.57 77.13
CA TYR A 393 14.10 58.86 76.79
C TYR A 393 13.81 58.48 75.34
N ALA A 394 12.54 58.20 75.04
CA ALA A 394 12.11 58.00 73.65
C ALA A 394 12.39 59.27 72.83
N TYR A 395 13.01 59.05 71.66
CA TYR A 395 13.49 60.08 70.76
C TYR A 395 12.57 60.21 69.57
N TYR A 396 12.11 61.43 69.36
CA TYR A 396 11.22 61.80 68.29
C TYR A 396 11.83 62.92 67.46
N VAL A 397 11.54 62.91 66.17
CA VAL A 397 11.97 63.96 65.24
C VAL A 397 10.72 64.49 64.54
N GLU A 398 10.52 65.79 64.58
CA GLU A 398 9.47 66.47 63.83
C GLU A 398 9.58 66.13 62.35
N VAL A 399 8.45 65.74 61.76
CA VAL A 399 8.31 65.55 60.31
C VAL A 399 8.45 66.92 59.65
N SER A 400 9.37 67.04 58.69
CA SER A 400 9.55 68.32 57.97
C SER A 400 8.40 68.59 57.00
N ASN A 401 8.18 69.85 56.66
CA ASN A 401 7.28 70.20 55.56
C ASN A 401 7.78 69.61 54.23
N SER A 402 9.10 69.41 54.08
CA SER A 402 9.68 68.71 52.95
C SER A 402 9.27 67.23 52.89
N ASP A 403 9.21 66.53 54.03
CA ASP A 403 8.77 65.14 54.09
C ASP A 403 7.27 65.02 53.78
N LEU A 404 6.44 65.91 54.35
CA LEU A 404 5.01 65.96 54.05
C LEU A 404 4.74 66.27 52.57
N ALA A 405 5.52 67.17 51.97
CA ALA A 405 5.45 67.47 50.54
C ALA A 405 5.88 66.27 49.68
N ASN A 406 6.89 65.52 50.11
CA ASN A 406 7.35 64.32 49.42
C ASN A 406 6.32 63.18 49.49
N ILE A 407 5.70 62.96 50.65
CA ILE A 407 4.57 62.02 50.80
C ILE A 407 3.45 62.39 49.84
N SER A 408 3.01 63.66 49.86
CA SER A 408 1.94 64.14 48.98
C SER A 408 2.29 63.96 47.49
N ALA A 409 3.55 64.18 47.10
CA ALA A 409 4.01 63.98 45.72
C ALA A 409 4.00 62.50 45.32
N LEU A 410 4.48 61.60 46.18
CA LEU A 410 4.48 60.15 45.95
C LEU A 410 3.05 59.59 45.92
N GLU A 411 2.16 60.05 46.79
CA GLU A 411 0.74 59.69 46.76
C GLU A 411 0.06 60.15 45.47
N SER A 412 0.38 61.37 45.01
CA SER A 412 -0.10 61.88 43.72
C SER A 412 0.39 61.00 42.56
N GLU A 413 1.70 60.67 42.52
CA GLU A 413 2.27 59.78 41.50
C GLU A 413 1.64 58.38 41.54
N ARG A 414 1.45 57.81 42.75
CA ARG A 414 0.79 56.52 42.94
C ARG A 414 -0.63 56.54 42.39
N ASN A 415 -1.40 57.59 42.68
CA ASN A 415 -2.77 57.73 42.18
C ASN A 415 -2.82 57.84 40.65
N VAL A 416 -1.86 58.55 40.03
CA VAL A 416 -1.73 58.58 38.56
C VAL A 416 -1.47 57.16 38.01
N LYS A 417 -0.51 56.42 38.58
CA LYS A 417 -0.20 55.06 38.13
C LYS A 417 -1.35 54.07 38.38
N LEU A 418 -2.10 54.21 39.47
CA LEU A 418 -3.29 53.41 39.72
C LEU A 418 -4.38 53.64 38.68
N ASN A 419 -4.58 54.89 38.26
CA ASN A 419 -5.51 55.22 37.17
C ASN A 419 -5.04 54.62 35.84
N GLU A 420 -3.74 54.72 35.51
CA GLU A 420 -3.15 54.07 34.34
C GLU A 420 -3.33 52.53 34.37
N LEU A 421 -3.08 51.90 35.53
CA LEU A 421 -3.27 50.47 35.72
C LEU A 421 -4.74 50.06 35.53
N SER A 422 -5.67 50.85 36.05
CA SER A 422 -7.12 50.64 35.88
C SER A 422 -7.53 50.69 34.41
N ASN A 423 -7.02 51.68 33.67
CA ASN A 423 -7.25 51.80 32.22
C ASN A 423 -6.68 50.59 31.46
N LEU A 424 -5.44 50.19 31.75
CA LEU A 424 -4.82 49.02 31.11
C LEU A 424 -5.59 47.74 31.39
N LYS A 425 -6.07 47.52 32.62
CA LYS A 425 -6.91 46.36 32.97
C LYS A 425 -8.23 46.38 32.23
N THR A 426 -8.85 47.54 32.06
CA THR A 426 -10.09 47.70 31.31
C THR A 426 -9.88 47.40 29.82
N GLU A 427 -8.81 47.93 29.22
CA GLU A 427 -8.43 47.65 27.83
C GLU A 427 -8.14 46.16 27.60
N ALA A 428 -7.38 45.53 28.51
CA ALA A 428 -7.11 44.09 28.44
C ALA A 428 -8.39 43.25 28.55
N SER A 429 -9.30 43.59 29.48
CA SER A 429 -10.58 42.91 29.63
C SER A 429 -11.50 43.07 28.41
N ASN A 430 -11.45 44.22 27.73
CA ASN A 430 -12.18 44.46 26.49
C ASN A 430 -11.62 43.60 25.34
N LEU A 431 -10.30 43.55 25.18
CA LEU A 431 -9.64 42.68 24.19
C LEU A 431 -9.93 41.20 24.44
N GLU A 432 -9.90 40.75 25.69
CA GLU A 432 -10.23 39.37 26.05
C GLU A 432 -11.70 39.03 25.73
N SER A 433 -12.61 39.97 26.00
CA SER A 433 -14.03 39.82 25.65
C SER A 433 -14.26 39.78 24.14
N GLU A 434 -13.55 40.62 23.38
CA GLU A 434 -13.60 40.64 21.91
C GLU A 434 -13.11 39.31 21.33
N ILE A 435 -11.94 38.82 21.76
CA ILE A 435 -11.37 37.54 21.34
C ILE A 435 -12.35 36.40 21.63
N ASN A 436 -12.91 36.36 22.84
CA ASN A 436 -13.86 35.33 23.25
C ASN A 436 -15.18 35.40 22.45
N SER A 437 -15.66 36.60 22.11
CA SER A 437 -16.84 36.77 21.25
C SER A 437 -16.57 36.23 19.85
N ILE A 438 -15.44 36.60 19.23
CA ILE A 438 -15.06 36.12 17.89
C ILE A 438 -14.93 34.59 17.89
N LYS A 439 -14.25 34.01 18.89
CA LYS A 439 -14.13 32.54 19.01
C LYS A 439 -15.49 31.86 19.12
N LYS A 440 -16.39 32.39 19.94
CA LYS A 440 -17.73 31.84 20.15
C LYS A 440 -18.61 31.96 18.91
N GLU A 441 -18.63 33.12 18.26
CA GLU A 441 -19.41 33.36 17.03
C GLU A 441 -18.99 32.43 15.89
N ASN A 442 -17.73 32.02 15.85
CA ASN A 442 -17.17 31.14 14.83
C ASN A 442 -17.06 29.67 15.27
N ASN A 443 -17.62 29.29 16.43
CA ASN A 443 -17.57 27.94 16.99
C ASN A 443 -16.14 27.36 17.05
N TYR A 444 -15.17 28.16 17.48
CA TYR A 444 -13.75 27.81 17.43
C TYR A 444 -13.42 26.54 18.24
N ASP A 445 -13.99 26.40 19.43
CA ASP A 445 -13.74 25.27 20.33
C ASP A 445 -14.44 23.99 19.84
N GLU A 446 -15.64 24.10 19.29
CA GLU A 446 -16.33 22.99 18.63
C GLU A 446 -15.56 22.53 17.38
N ASN A 447 -15.02 23.47 16.60
CA ASN A 447 -14.19 23.18 15.44
C ASN A 447 -12.91 22.44 15.83
N GLN A 448 -12.24 22.86 16.91
CA GLN A 448 -11.06 22.18 17.43
C GLN A 448 -11.39 20.77 17.93
N THR A 449 -12.52 20.60 18.61
CA THR A 449 -13.02 19.28 19.05
C THR A 449 -13.33 18.38 17.86
N ALA A 450 -13.94 18.92 16.80
CA ALA A 450 -14.23 18.18 15.57
C ALA A 450 -12.95 17.73 14.86
N LEU A 451 -11.92 18.58 14.78
CA LEU A 451 -10.60 18.20 14.25
C LEU A 451 -9.96 17.05 15.03
N MET A 452 -10.04 17.07 16.37
CA MET A 452 -9.56 15.96 17.21
C MET A 452 -10.35 14.67 16.96
N ASN A 453 -11.68 14.75 16.84
CA ASN A 453 -12.52 13.59 16.55
C ASN A 453 -12.23 12.98 15.17
N ILE A 454 -11.93 13.81 14.16
CA ILE A 454 -11.52 13.33 12.83
C ILE A 454 -10.25 12.50 12.93
N ALA A 455 -9.25 12.93 13.71
CA ALA A 455 -8.02 12.16 13.88
C ALA A 455 -8.29 10.76 14.46
N THR A 456 -9.13 10.67 15.50
CA THR A 456 -9.56 9.39 16.08
C THR A 456 -10.29 8.52 15.06
N GLN A 457 -11.22 9.09 14.29
CA GLN A 457 -11.98 8.36 13.28
C GLN A 457 -11.07 7.83 12.15
N ARG A 458 -10.06 8.61 11.73
CA ARG A 458 -9.07 8.16 10.73
C ARG A 458 -8.24 6.99 11.24
N GLU A 459 -7.85 6.99 12.51
CA GLU A 459 -7.13 5.88 13.14
C GLU A 459 -8.01 4.60 13.18
N GLU A 460 -9.28 4.73 13.59
CA GLU A 460 -10.23 3.61 13.57
C GLU A 460 -10.45 3.05 12.17
N LEU A 461 -10.61 3.90 11.16
CA LEU A 461 -10.75 3.49 9.76
C LEU A 461 -9.48 2.81 9.24
N SER A 462 -8.30 3.30 9.62
CA SER A 462 -7.02 2.69 9.25
C SER A 462 -6.85 1.29 9.84
N SER A 463 -7.27 1.10 11.10
CA SER A 463 -7.29 -0.23 11.73
C SER A 463 -8.26 -1.18 11.01
N LYS A 464 -9.51 -0.74 10.79
CA LYS A 464 -10.51 -1.52 10.05
C LYS A 464 -10.04 -1.86 8.64
N PHE A 465 -9.42 -0.92 7.94
CA PHE A 465 -8.82 -1.17 6.63
C PHE A 465 -7.78 -2.29 6.71
N GLY A 466 -6.84 -2.20 7.65
CA GLY A 466 -5.82 -3.24 7.87
C GLY A 466 -6.42 -4.62 8.11
N GLU A 467 -7.47 -4.71 8.94
CA GLU A 467 -8.21 -5.96 9.20
C GLU A 467 -8.84 -6.55 7.92
N LYS A 468 -9.45 -5.72 7.07
CA LYS A 468 -10.06 -6.17 5.81
C LYS A 468 -9.02 -6.63 4.80
N VAL A 469 -7.87 -5.94 4.73
CA VAL A 469 -6.73 -6.38 3.92
C VAL A 469 -6.22 -7.75 4.38
N ILE A 470 -6.13 -7.96 5.70
CA ILE A 470 -5.76 -9.28 6.26
C ILE A 470 -6.82 -10.32 5.90
N SER A 471 -8.11 -10.00 5.99
CA SER A 471 -9.18 -10.94 5.60
C SER A 471 -9.07 -11.39 4.14
N ILE A 472 -8.74 -10.49 3.20
CA ILE A 472 -8.48 -10.88 1.80
C ILE A 472 -7.25 -11.79 1.71
N LYS A 473 -6.17 -11.48 2.44
CA LYS A 473 -4.97 -12.31 2.47
C LYS A 473 -5.27 -13.71 2.98
N GLU A 474 -6.04 -13.83 4.06
CA GLU A 474 -6.42 -15.11 4.67
C GLU A 474 -7.34 -15.94 3.77
N LEU A 475 -8.33 -15.31 3.13
CA LEU A 475 -9.27 -15.97 2.21
C LEU A 475 -8.55 -16.73 1.10
N PHE A 476 -7.39 -16.24 0.68
CA PHE A 476 -6.63 -16.75 -0.46
C PHE A 476 -5.19 -17.18 -0.09
N GLY A 477 -4.85 -17.24 1.19
CA GLY A 477 -3.51 -17.60 1.65
C GLY A 477 -2.38 -16.74 1.07
N LEU A 478 -2.61 -15.45 0.83
CA LEU A 478 -1.63 -14.53 0.26
C LEU A 478 -0.63 -14.09 1.32
N LYS A 479 0.66 -14.06 0.98
CA LYS A 479 1.68 -13.51 1.88
C LYS A 479 1.69 -11.99 1.87
N ASP A 480 1.64 -11.40 0.67
CA ASP A 480 1.70 -9.96 0.52
C ASP A 480 0.72 -9.47 -0.55
N LEU A 481 -0.02 -8.42 -0.18
CA LEU A 481 -1.03 -7.76 -1.00
C LEU A 481 -0.84 -6.26 -0.77
N LYS A 482 -0.45 -5.56 -1.84
CA LYS A 482 -0.22 -4.12 -1.84
C LYS A 482 -1.51 -3.40 -2.19
N ILE A 483 -2.10 -2.80 -1.17
CA ILE A 483 -3.35 -2.05 -1.24
C ILE A 483 -3.24 -0.84 -0.31
N SER A 484 -3.60 0.33 -0.80
CA SER A 484 -3.47 1.61 -0.08
C SER A 484 -4.81 2.10 0.45
N LEU A 485 -4.77 2.81 1.58
CA LEU A 485 -5.95 3.49 2.11
C LEU A 485 -6.29 4.76 1.30
N GLU A 486 -5.27 5.41 0.75
CA GLU A 486 -5.40 6.51 -0.19
C GLU A 486 -5.56 5.91 -1.60
N ALA A 487 -6.74 6.09 -2.20
CA ALA A 487 -7.09 5.57 -3.51
C ALA A 487 -6.72 6.53 -4.65
#